data_AF-A0AAW1SVR8-F1
#
_entry.id   AF-A0AAW1SVR8-F1
#
_cell.length_a   1.000
_cell.length_b   1.000
_cell.length_c   1.000
_cell.angle_alpha   90.00
_cell.angle_beta   90.00
_cell.angle_gamma   90.00
#
_symmetry.space_group_name_H-M   'P 1'
#
loop_
_entity.id
_entity.type
_entity.pdbx_description
1 polymer ?
#
loop_
_entity_poly.entity_id
_entity_poly.type
_entity_poly.pdbx_seq_one_letter_code
_entity_poly.pdbx_strand_id
1 'polypeptide(L)'
;MVRCNSPIPFGSPWREADARHQQNHRLVDAVVNTVPRIDNRTPPEQEHLTHGRKLSAVERGRQLNINKENMVISQRLQKIYKSRSSPKSAEPIKPGIVLDQQLRPVIDNQEPQHMPPGGSLNSVSRRREMQRIMSDNQAILRRICCSRGAISAEKLRREGEQQQKWATMRSKFVPQSELLGGGKRSDRPWVFAEDIQQALAHAAARFQIREDQRVAAPKHMAGGMG
;
A
#
# COMPACT_ATOMS: atom_id res chain seq x y z
N MET A 1 66.90 13.16 87.97
CA MET A 1 65.45 12.87 88.02
C MET A 1 64.72 13.93 87.20
N VAL A 2 64.22 13.59 86.02
CA VAL A 2 63.42 14.50 85.17
C VAL A 2 61.97 14.06 85.29
N ARG A 3 61.09 14.94 85.79
CA ARG A 3 59.64 14.70 85.85
C ARG A 3 59.00 15.23 84.57
N CYS A 4 58.44 14.33 83.78
CA CYS A 4 57.71 14.65 82.55
C CYS A 4 56.30 15.11 82.93
N ASN A 5 56.00 16.41 82.76
CA ASN A 5 54.63 16.94 82.78
C ASN A 5 54.08 16.89 81.35
N SER A 6 53.58 15.73 80.91
CA SER A 6 52.69 15.70 79.74
C SER A 6 51.27 16.02 80.21
N PRO A 7 50.61 17.06 79.66
CA PRO A 7 49.22 17.34 79.96
C PRO A 7 48.39 16.16 79.47
N ILE A 8 47.62 15.58 80.39
CA ILE A 8 46.78 14.43 80.11
C ILE A 8 45.63 14.91 79.19
N PRO A 9 45.50 14.38 77.96
CA PRO A 9 44.48 14.81 77.03
C PRO A 9 43.15 14.08 77.32
N PHE A 10 42.68 14.11 78.57
CA PHE A 10 41.33 13.65 78.87
C PHE A 10 40.37 14.82 78.66
N GLY A 11 40.02 15.05 77.39
CA GLY A 11 38.76 15.71 77.09
C GLY A 11 37.65 14.94 77.80
N SER A 12 36.79 15.65 78.53
CA SER A 12 35.64 15.02 79.17
C SER A 12 34.81 14.28 78.10
N PRO A 13 34.57 12.97 78.24
CA PRO A 13 33.88 12.16 77.21
C PRO A 13 32.49 12.71 76.88
N TRP A 14 31.88 13.44 77.82
CA TRP A 14 30.61 14.14 77.65
C TRP A 14 30.70 15.27 76.62
N ARG A 15 31.80 16.04 76.60
CA ARG A 15 32.00 17.13 75.63
C ARG A 15 32.22 16.60 74.22
N GLU A 16 32.88 15.46 74.08
CA GLU A 16 33.04 14.79 72.78
C GLU A 16 31.71 14.26 72.25
N ALA A 17 30.86 13.70 73.13
CA ALA A 17 29.53 13.25 72.75
C ALA A 17 28.65 14.41 72.25
N ASP A 18 28.64 15.54 72.96
CA ASP A 18 27.89 16.74 72.55
C ASP A 18 28.39 17.32 71.22
N ALA A 19 29.72 17.38 71.02
CA ALA A 19 30.32 17.85 69.78
C ALA A 19 29.94 16.95 68.59
N ARG A 20 29.97 15.63 68.77
CA ARG A 20 29.52 14.66 67.74
C ARG A 20 28.03 14.79 67.46
N HIS A 21 27.21 14.99 68.48
CA HIS A 21 25.76 15.18 68.32
C HIS A 21 25.45 16.45 67.51
N GLN A 22 26.11 17.57 67.82
CA GLN A 22 25.97 18.82 67.05
C GLN A 22 26.47 18.69 65.61
N GLN A 23 27.60 18.00 65.41
CA GLN A 23 28.12 17.73 64.07
C GLN A 23 27.16 16.87 63.25
N ASN A 24 26.60 15.82 63.85
CA ASN A 24 25.60 14.97 63.21
C ASN A 24 24.34 15.76 62.84
N HIS A 25 23.85 16.64 63.73
CA HIS A 25 22.71 17.52 63.41
C HIS A 25 23.00 18.41 62.20
N ARG A 26 24.17 19.06 62.16
CA ARG A 26 24.56 19.90 61.01
C ARG A 26 24.65 19.10 59.71
N LEU A 27 25.16 17.87 59.78
CA LEU A 27 25.23 16.97 58.62
C LEU A 27 23.84 16.53 58.16
N VAL A 28 22.94 16.21 59.08
CA VAL A 28 21.55 15.88 58.76
C VAL A 28 20.84 17.08 58.13
N ASP A 29 20.98 18.28 58.67
CA ASP A 29 20.40 19.50 58.11
C ASP A 29 20.98 19.82 56.73
N ALA A 30 22.28 19.64 56.53
CA ALA A 30 22.92 19.78 55.22
C ALA A 30 22.35 18.76 54.23
N VAL A 31 22.20 17.49 54.63
CA VAL A 31 21.61 16.45 53.78
C VAL A 31 20.16 16.81 53.43
N VAL A 32 19.34 17.17 54.41
CA VAL A 32 17.93 17.57 54.21
C VAL A 32 17.80 18.76 53.26
N ASN A 33 18.70 19.75 53.36
CA ASN A 33 18.71 20.92 52.49
C ASN A 33 19.30 20.65 51.09
N THR A 34 20.10 19.59 50.92
CA THR A 34 20.63 19.19 49.61
C THR A 34 19.70 18.26 48.83
N VAL A 35 18.69 17.66 49.47
CA VAL A 35 17.69 16.87 48.74
C VAL A 35 16.82 17.84 47.93
N PRO A 36 16.87 17.78 46.59
CA PRO A 36 15.98 18.60 45.78
C PRO A 36 14.55 18.23 46.14
N ARG A 37 13.76 19.21 46.59
CA ARG A 37 12.33 19.03 46.81
C ARG A 37 11.70 18.69 45.46
N ILE A 38 11.43 17.42 45.23
CA ILE A 38 10.72 16.94 44.05
C ILE A 38 9.32 17.54 44.11
N ASP A 39 9.06 18.50 43.22
CA ASP A 39 7.71 19.02 43.05
C ASP A 39 6.85 17.91 42.43
N ASN A 40 5.93 17.37 43.21
CA ASN A 40 4.99 16.33 42.78
C ASN A 40 3.81 16.89 41.97
N ARG A 41 3.88 18.15 41.54
CA ARG A 41 2.90 18.72 40.60
C ARG A 41 2.98 17.99 39.26
N THR A 42 1.82 17.74 38.68
CA THR A 42 1.73 17.18 37.33
C THR A 42 2.42 18.13 36.36
N PRO A 43 3.38 17.67 35.54
CA PRO A 43 4.05 18.52 34.58
C PRO A 43 3.01 19.10 33.60
N PRO A 44 3.19 20.35 33.14
CA PRO A 44 2.28 20.95 32.17
C PRO A 44 2.24 20.09 30.91
N GLU A 45 1.04 19.89 30.36
CA GLU A 45 0.87 19.10 29.14
C GLU A 45 1.68 19.73 28.01
N GLN A 46 2.63 18.98 27.46
CA GLN A 46 3.41 19.44 26.33
C GLN A 46 2.59 19.28 25.04
N GLU A 47 2.37 20.38 24.30
CA GLU A 47 1.51 20.40 23.11
C GLU A 47 1.94 19.37 22.04
N HIS A 48 3.25 19.14 21.88
CA HIS A 48 3.76 18.17 20.92
C HIS A 48 3.39 16.72 21.29
N LEU A 49 3.28 16.40 22.59
CA LEU A 49 2.84 15.08 23.05
C LEU A 49 1.34 14.88 22.78
N THR A 50 0.52 15.91 22.97
CA THR A 50 -0.92 15.82 22.67
C THR A 50 -1.18 15.75 21.16
N HIS A 51 -0.39 16.48 20.36
CA HIS A 51 -0.43 16.39 18.90
C HIS A 51 -0.05 14.98 18.39
N GLY A 52 1.03 14.39 18.91
CA GLY A 52 1.42 13.02 18.56
C GLY A 52 0.36 11.98 18.92
N ARG A 53 -0.30 12.13 20.08
CA ARG A 53 -1.44 11.28 20.48
C ARG A 53 -2.62 11.40 19.51
N LYS A 54 -2.95 12.61 19.06
CA LYS A 54 -4.03 12.85 18.08
C LYS A 54 -3.71 12.22 16.73
N LEU A 55 -2.50 12.41 16.21
CA LEU A 55 -2.05 11.78 14.96
C LEU A 55 -2.12 10.25 15.03
N SER A 56 -1.63 9.66 16.13
CA SER A 56 -1.71 8.22 16.36
C SER A 56 -3.16 7.71 16.42
N ALA A 57 -4.10 8.49 16.98
CA ALA A 57 -5.51 8.13 16.99
C ALA A 57 -6.12 8.14 15.58
N VAL A 58 -5.80 9.13 14.76
CA VAL A 58 -6.24 9.21 13.36
C VAL A 58 -5.71 8.04 12.54
N GLU A 59 -4.42 7.73 12.66
CA GLU A 59 -3.80 6.61 11.94
C GLU A 59 -4.39 5.26 12.35
N ARG A 60 -4.64 5.05 13.66
CA ARG A 60 -5.36 3.85 14.14
C ARG A 60 -6.76 3.74 13.52
N GLY A 61 -7.48 4.85 13.41
CA GLY A 61 -8.80 4.89 12.74
C GLY A 61 -8.71 4.49 11.27
N ARG A 62 -7.70 4.99 10.55
CA ARG A 62 -7.43 4.64 9.16
C ARG A 62 -7.13 3.14 9.00
N GLN A 63 -6.24 2.60 9.84
CA GLN A 63 -5.86 1.19 9.79
C GLN A 63 -7.05 0.25 10.08
N LEU A 64 -7.92 0.63 11.02
CA LEU A 64 -9.14 -0.14 11.30
C LEU A 64 -10.07 -0.20 10.09
N ASN A 65 -10.21 0.89 9.34
CA ASN A 65 -11.03 0.92 8.12
C ASN A 65 -10.44 0.02 7.02
N ILE A 66 -9.12 0.08 6.81
CA ILE A 66 -8.41 -0.80 5.88
C ILE A 66 -8.62 -2.26 6.26
N ASN A 67 -8.51 -2.61 7.56
CA ASN A 67 -8.70 -3.97 8.03
C ASN A 67 -10.14 -4.47 7.82
N LYS A 68 -11.15 -3.62 8.02
CA LYS A 68 -12.55 -3.95 7.73
C LYS A 68 -12.77 -4.22 6.25
N GLU A 69 -12.19 -3.40 5.38
CA GLU A 69 -12.27 -3.59 3.92
C GLU A 69 -11.61 -4.90 3.49
N ASN A 70 -10.39 -5.16 3.97
CA ASN A 70 -9.67 -6.40 3.72
C ASN A 70 -10.47 -7.63 4.15
N MET A 71 -11.12 -7.59 5.30
CA MET A 71 -11.99 -8.67 5.78
C MET A 71 -13.16 -8.94 4.80
N VAL A 72 -13.83 -7.90 4.31
CA VAL A 72 -14.92 -8.03 3.33
C VAL A 72 -14.41 -8.60 2.02
N ILE A 73 -13.24 -8.15 1.55
CA ILE A 73 -12.59 -8.68 0.34
C ILE A 73 -12.29 -10.18 0.51
N SER A 74 -11.65 -10.57 1.61
CA SER A 74 -11.35 -11.98 1.89
C SER A 74 -12.62 -12.84 1.94
N GLN A 75 -13.70 -12.36 2.55
CA GLN A 75 -14.98 -13.07 2.56
C GLN A 75 -15.57 -13.24 1.14
N ARG A 76 -15.47 -12.20 0.29
CA ARG A 76 -15.91 -12.27 -1.11
C ARG A 76 -15.06 -13.27 -1.90
N LEU A 77 -13.74 -13.26 -1.73
CA LEU A 77 -12.84 -14.21 -2.36
C LEU A 77 -13.13 -15.65 -1.94
N GLN A 78 -13.39 -15.89 -0.64
CA GLN A 78 -13.80 -17.21 -0.16
C GLN A 78 -15.11 -17.68 -0.80
N LYS A 79 -16.09 -16.80 -1.01
CA LYS A 79 -17.34 -17.14 -1.72
C LYS A 79 -17.08 -17.55 -3.17
N ILE A 80 -16.23 -16.81 -3.89
CA ILE A 80 -15.85 -17.14 -5.27
C ILE A 80 -15.11 -18.49 -5.31
N TYR A 81 -14.19 -18.70 -4.38
CA TYR A 81 -13.39 -19.93 -4.29
C TYR A 81 -14.28 -21.16 -4.01
N LYS A 82 -15.15 -21.08 -2.99
CA LYS A 82 -16.11 -22.16 -2.66
C LYS A 82 -17.08 -22.45 -3.80
N SER A 83 -17.51 -21.43 -4.54
CA SER A 83 -18.39 -21.63 -5.70
C SER A 83 -17.71 -22.37 -6.86
N ARG A 84 -16.38 -22.45 -6.90
CA ARG A 84 -15.61 -23.10 -7.96
C ARG A 84 -15.00 -24.43 -7.55
N SER A 85 -14.99 -24.75 -6.24
CA SER A 85 -14.34 -25.95 -5.70
C SER A 85 -15.22 -27.20 -5.68
N SER A 86 -16.44 -27.19 -6.24
CA SER A 86 -17.10 -28.45 -6.59
C SER A 86 -16.52 -28.91 -7.93
N PRO A 87 -15.81 -30.06 -7.99
CA PRO A 87 -15.43 -30.66 -9.27
C PRO A 87 -16.71 -31.19 -9.92
N LYS A 88 -17.52 -30.30 -10.51
CA LYS A 88 -18.43 -30.71 -11.56
C LYS A 88 -17.52 -31.15 -12.69
N SER A 89 -17.53 -32.46 -12.95
CA SER A 89 -16.91 -33.09 -14.12
C SER A 89 -16.88 -32.10 -15.27
N ALA A 90 -15.68 -31.69 -15.69
CA ALA A 90 -15.55 -30.82 -16.84
C ALA A 90 -16.18 -31.57 -18.02
N GLU A 91 -17.39 -31.16 -18.41
CA GLU A 91 -18.01 -31.76 -19.58
C GLU A 91 -17.10 -31.45 -20.78
N PRO A 92 -16.83 -32.45 -21.63
CA PRO A 92 -15.95 -32.25 -22.77
C PRO A 92 -16.53 -31.15 -23.65
N ILE A 93 -15.72 -30.10 -23.86
CA ILE A 93 -16.06 -28.99 -24.77
C ILE A 93 -16.31 -29.61 -26.15
N LYS A 94 -17.57 -29.67 -26.59
CA LYS A 94 -17.90 -30.03 -27.97
C LYS A 94 -17.37 -28.91 -28.86
N PRO A 95 -16.39 -29.16 -29.75
CA PRO A 95 -15.88 -28.13 -30.64
C PRO A 95 -16.94 -27.84 -31.72
N GLY A 96 -17.68 -26.75 -31.54
CA GLY A 96 -18.66 -26.27 -32.51
C GLY A 96 -19.11 -24.84 -32.19
N ILE A 97 -19.14 -23.97 -33.19
CA ILE A 97 -19.76 -22.65 -33.09
C ILE A 97 -21.27 -22.87 -33.16
N VAL A 98 -21.98 -22.70 -32.05
CA VAL A 98 -23.45 -22.72 -32.07
C VAL A 98 -23.94 -21.45 -32.76
N LEU A 99 -24.70 -21.63 -33.83
CA LEU A 99 -25.29 -20.52 -34.59
C LEU A 99 -26.72 -20.27 -34.10
N ASP A 100 -27.10 -19.00 -33.95
CA ASP A 100 -28.47 -18.57 -33.70
C ASP A 100 -29.40 -18.93 -34.88
N GLN A 101 -30.73 -18.80 -34.72
CA GLN A 101 -31.71 -18.94 -35.82
C GLN A 101 -31.42 -17.99 -37.00
N GLN A 102 -30.64 -16.94 -36.75
CA GLN A 102 -30.18 -15.95 -37.72
C GLN A 102 -28.74 -16.21 -38.20
N LEU A 103 -28.19 -17.41 -37.97
CA LEU A 103 -26.85 -17.86 -38.38
C LEU A 103 -25.68 -17.01 -37.87
N ARG A 104 -25.88 -16.32 -36.74
CA ARG A 104 -24.81 -15.55 -36.10
C ARG A 104 -24.05 -16.43 -35.12
N PRO A 105 -22.71 -16.35 -35.06
CA PRO A 105 -21.93 -17.07 -34.06
C PRO A 105 -22.29 -16.56 -32.66
N VAL A 106 -22.96 -17.41 -31.88
CA VAL A 106 -23.24 -17.14 -30.47
C VAL A 106 -22.15 -17.83 -29.67
N ILE A 107 -21.49 -17.08 -28.79
CA ILE A 107 -20.61 -17.67 -27.79
C ILE A 107 -21.51 -18.51 -26.90
N ASP A 108 -21.30 -19.84 -26.93
CA ASP A 108 -22.08 -20.83 -26.19
C ASP A 108 -21.86 -20.68 -24.67
N ASN A 109 -22.38 -19.59 -24.12
CA ASN A 109 -22.76 -19.53 -22.73
C ASN A 109 -24.09 -20.28 -22.66
N GLN A 110 -24.08 -21.61 -22.71
CA GLN A 110 -25.28 -22.40 -22.49
C GLN A 110 -26.03 -21.83 -21.30
N GLU A 111 -27.17 -21.21 -21.60
CA GLU A 111 -28.03 -20.67 -20.58
C GLU A 111 -28.56 -21.83 -19.75
N PRO A 112 -28.73 -21.64 -18.43
CA PRO A 112 -29.35 -22.63 -17.58
C PRO A 112 -30.85 -22.68 -17.88
N GLN A 113 -31.25 -23.36 -18.96
CA GLN A 113 -32.66 -23.59 -19.32
C GLN A 113 -33.40 -24.52 -18.32
N HIS A 114 -32.73 -24.89 -17.22
CA HIS A 114 -33.33 -25.58 -16.06
C HIS A 114 -33.25 -24.80 -14.75
N MET A 115 -33.02 -23.48 -14.77
CA MET A 115 -33.41 -22.69 -13.59
C MET A 115 -34.91 -22.40 -13.69
N PRO A 116 -35.74 -22.86 -12.72
CA PRO A 116 -37.15 -22.53 -12.71
C PRO A 116 -37.31 -21.00 -12.71
N PRO A 117 -38.50 -20.45 -13.07
CA PRO A 117 -38.84 -19.05 -12.81
C PRO A 117 -39.04 -18.84 -11.29
N GLY A 118 -38.16 -19.39 -10.46
CA GLY A 118 -38.03 -19.04 -9.07
C GLY A 118 -37.39 -17.67 -9.03
N GLY A 119 -38.22 -16.63 -8.95
CA GLY A 119 -37.76 -15.32 -8.53
C GLY A 119 -36.86 -15.52 -7.32
N SER A 120 -35.56 -15.24 -7.50
CA SER A 120 -34.62 -15.20 -6.39
C SER A 120 -35.30 -14.45 -5.24
N LEU A 121 -35.26 -15.00 -4.02
CA LEU A 121 -35.79 -14.35 -2.81
C LEU A 121 -35.32 -12.89 -2.66
N ASN A 122 -34.24 -12.51 -3.38
CA ASN A 122 -33.67 -11.16 -3.43
C ASN A 122 -33.77 -10.47 -4.80
N SER A 123 -34.63 -10.91 -5.70
CA SER A 123 -34.79 -10.33 -7.04
C SER A 123 -35.14 -8.85 -7.00
N VAL A 124 -36.01 -8.43 -6.07
CA VAL A 124 -36.37 -7.03 -5.83
C VAL A 124 -35.17 -6.24 -5.30
N SER A 125 -34.45 -6.77 -4.31
CA SER A 125 -33.26 -6.10 -3.75
C SER A 125 -32.14 -5.97 -4.80
N ARG A 126 -31.94 -7.00 -5.62
CA ARG A 126 -30.97 -7.00 -6.72
C ARG A 126 -31.36 -5.99 -7.79
N ARG A 127 -32.65 -5.92 -8.16
CA ARG A 127 -33.16 -4.93 -9.12
C ARG A 127 -32.97 -3.51 -8.60
N ARG A 128 -33.28 -3.25 -7.32
CA ARG A 128 -33.08 -1.94 -6.68
C ARG A 128 -31.60 -1.54 -6.65
N GLU A 129 -30.72 -2.46 -6.27
CA GLU A 129 -29.28 -2.18 -6.25
C GLU A 129 -28.73 -1.97 -7.67
N MET A 130 -29.19 -2.74 -8.65
CA MET A 130 -28.84 -2.55 -10.06
C MET A 130 -29.28 -1.16 -10.56
N GLN A 131 -30.51 -0.74 -10.26
CA GLN A 131 -31.01 0.59 -10.61
C GLN A 131 -30.21 1.71 -9.94
N ARG A 132 -29.84 1.54 -8.67
CA ARG A 132 -28.98 2.47 -7.94
C ARG A 132 -27.60 2.58 -8.60
N ILE A 133 -26.94 1.46 -8.88
CA ILE A 133 -25.64 1.44 -9.56
C ILE A 133 -25.73 2.12 -10.93
N MET A 134 -26.79 1.85 -11.70
CA MET A 134 -27.01 2.51 -12.99
C MET A 134 -27.17 4.02 -12.85
N SER A 135 -27.95 4.47 -11.87
CA SER A 135 -28.12 5.90 -11.55
C SER A 135 -26.78 6.57 -11.19
N ASP A 136 -26.00 5.93 -10.32
CA ASP A 136 -24.69 6.44 -9.89
C ASP A 136 -23.71 6.51 -11.08
N ASN A 137 -23.66 5.48 -11.92
CA ASN A 137 -22.83 5.47 -13.12
C ASN A 137 -23.24 6.56 -14.11
N GLN A 138 -24.54 6.78 -14.32
CA GLN A 138 -25.04 7.87 -15.17
C GLN A 138 -24.72 9.25 -14.58
N ALA A 139 -24.75 9.41 -13.26
CA ALA A 139 -24.35 10.66 -12.60
C ALA A 139 -22.85 10.93 -12.77
N ILE A 140 -22.00 9.90 -12.62
CA ILE A 140 -20.55 10.00 -12.85
C ILE A 140 -20.27 10.36 -14.32
N LEU A 141 -20.89 9.66 -15.27
CA LEU A 141 -20.73 9.96 -16.69
C LEU A 141 -21.15 11.39 -17.02
N ARG A 142 -22.30 11.85 -16.51
CA ARG A 142 -22.72 13.26 -16.66
C ARG A 142 -21.70 14.21 -16.06
N ARG A 143 -21.15 13.91 -14.88
CA ARG A 143 -20.11 14.74 -14.26
C ARG A 143 -18.83 14.79 -15.11
N ILE A 144 -18.41 13.68 -15.70
CA ILE A 144 -17.23 13.62 -16.57
C ILE A 144 -17.49 14.42 -17.85
N CYS A 145 -18.62 14.18 -18.52
CA CYS A 145 -18.97 14.85 -19.78
C CYS A 145 -19.25 16.35 -19.61
N CYS A 146 -19.89 16.74 -18.51
CA CYS A 146 -20.20 18.15 -18.22
C CYS A 146 -19.07 18.87 -17.46
N SER A 147 -18.10 18.15 -16.88
CA SER A 147 -16.88 18.80 -16.42
C SER A 147 -16.13 19.25 -17.65
N ARG A 148 -16.13 20.56 -17.90
CA ARG A 148 -15.13 21.19 -18.76
C ARG A 148 -13.78 20.73 -18.22
N GLY A 149 -13.02 19.98 -19.01
CA GLY A 149 -11.68 19.56 -18.62
C GLY A 149 -10.94 20.77 -18.06
N ALA A 150 -10.57 20.72 -16.78
CA ALA A 150 -9.95 21.85 -16.07
C ALA A 150 -8.62 22.29 -16.70
N ILE A 151 -8.13 21.49 -17.65
CA ILE A 151 -6.91 21.71 -18.39
C ILE A 151 -7.31 21.96 -19.85
N SER A 152 -7.23 23.22 -20.26
CA SER A 152 -7.34 23.61 -21.67
C SER A 152 -6.29 22.84 -22.48
N ALA A 153 -6.65 22.33 -23.66
CA ALA A 153 -5.72 21.67 -24.57
C ALA A 153 -4.50 22.55 -24.87
N GLU A 154 -4.71 23.87 -24.92
CA GLU A 154 -3.65 24.86 -25.09
C GLU A 154 -2.70 24.93 -23.88
N LYS A 155 -3.20 24.74 -22.66
CA LYS A 155 -2.36 24.67 -21.45
C LYS A 155 -1.48 23.42 -21.46
N LEU A 156 -2.03 22.28 -21.87
CA LEU A 156 -1.30 21.03 -22.05
C LEU A 156 -0.19 21.16 -23.11
N ARG A 157 -0.47 21.82 -24.23
CA ARG A 157 0.51 22.07 -25.29
C ARG A 157 1.68 22.91 -24.79
N ARG A 158 1.40 24.02 -24.10
CA ARG A 158 2.43 24.90 -23.51
C ARG A 158 3.29 24.18 -22.48
N GLU A 159 2.68 23.36 -21.63
CA GLU A 159 3.40 22.57 -20.65
C GLU A 159 4.32 21.54 -21.33
N GLY A 160 3.85 20.87 -22.38
CA GLY A 160 4.66 19.96 -23.19
C GLY A 160 5.86 20.65 -23.85
N GLU A 161 5.65 21.80 -24.48
CA GLU A 161 6.73 22.61 -25.06
C GLU A 161 7.77 23.03 -24.01
N GLN A 162 7.29 23.42 -22.81
CA GLN A 162 8.16 23.80 -21.70
C GLN A 162 8.99 22.61 -21.21
N GLN A 163 8.37 21.44 -21.01
CA GLN A 163 9.06 20.21 -20.62
C GLN A 163 10.11 19.79 -21.66
N GLN A 164 9.80 19.91 -22.96
CA GLN A 164 10.75 19.62 -24.03
C GLN A 164 11.95 20.56 -23.99
N LYS A 165 11.72 21.86 -23.74
CA LYS A 165 12.79 22.85 -23.56
C LYS A 165 13.71 22.50 -22.39
N TRP A 166 13.14 22.09 -21.25
CA TRP A 166 13.91 21.63 -20.09
C TRP A 166 14.66 20.34 -20.36
N ALA A 167 14.08 19.39 -21.08
CA ALA A 167 14.75 18.15 -21.48
C ALA A 167 15.96 18.44 -22.38
N THR A 168 15.83 19.35 -23.36
CA THR A 168 16.93 19.79 -24.22
C THR A 168 18.02 20.54 -23.44
N MET A 169 17.65 21.37 -22.45
CA MET A 169 18.66 22.01 -21.60
C MET A 169 19.38 20.96 -20.72
N ARG A 170 18.63 20.04 -20.11
CA ARG A 170 19.20 18.98 -19.28
C ARG A 170 20.16 18.09 -20.08
N SER A 171 19.82 17.73 -21.32
CA SER A 171 20.72 16.92 -22.17
C SER A 171 21.98 17.67 -22.61
N LYS A 172 21.94 19.00 -22.71
CA LYS A 172 23.11 19.82 -23.09
C LYS A 172 24.06 20.10 -21.93
N PHE A 173 23.54 20.21 -20.71
CA PHE A 173 24.32 20.69 -19.55
C PHE A 173 24.61 19.62 -18.51
N VAL A 174 23.93 18.47 -18.53
CA VAL A 174 24.25 17.36 -17.63
C VAL A 174 25.20 16.40 -18.37
N PRO A 175 26.47 16.26 -17.95
CA PRO A 175 27.37 15.27 -18.53
C PRO A 175 26.79 13.87 -18.31
N GLN A 176 26.85 13.03 -19.35
CA GLN A 176 26.27 11.67 -19.35
C GLN A 176 26.72 10.81 -18.15
N SER A 177 27.87 11.13 -17.55
CA SER A 177 28.42 10.48 -16.36
C SER A 177 27.59 10.69 -15.08
N GLU A 178 26.76 11.74 -14.98
CA GLU A 178 25.92 12.01 -13.80
C GLU A 178 24.47 11.50 -13.94
N LEU A 179 24.04 11.13 -15.15
CA LEU A 179 22.72 10.52 -15.37
C LEU A 179 22.65 9.07 -14.84
N LEU A 180 23.80 8.45 -14.60
CA LEU A 180 23.96 7.14 -13.94
C LEU A 180 24.25 7.31 -12.44
N GLY A 181 23.40 8.09 -11.75
CA GLY A 181 23.29 8.05 -10.30
C GLY A 181 22.67 6.72 -9.87
N GLY A 182 23.54 5.74 -9.62
CA GLY A 182 23.23 4.35 -9.26
C GLY A 182 22.51 4.20 -7.91
N GLY A 183 21.23 4.54 -7.86
CA GLY A 183 20.31 3.95 -6.89
C GLY A 183 19.94 2.55 -7.37
N LYS A 184 20.37 1.51 -6.65
CA LYS A 184 20.07 0.08 -6.90
C LYS A 184 18.57 -0.29 -6.77
N ARG A 185 17.67 0.51 -7.32
CA ARG A 185 16.21 0.33 -7.27
C ARG A 185 15.55 0.78 -8.58
N SER A 186 16.00 0.26 -9.71
CA SER A 186 15.12 -0.12 -10.83
C SER A 186 15.96 -0.67 -11.97
N ASP A 187 16.08 -1.99 -12.04
CA ASP A 187 16.35 -2.69 -13.30
C ASP A 187 15.14 -2.55 -14.22
N ARG A 188 14.90 -1.33 -14.69
CA ARG A 188 14.14 -1.10 -15.91
C ARG A 188 15.06 -0.33 -16.84
N PRO A 189 15.62 -0.98 -17.87
CA PRO A 189 16.36 -0.25 -18.88
C PRO A 189 15.41 0.79 -19.48
N TRP A 190 15.87 2.04 -19.55
CA TRP A 190 15.23 3.06 -20.35
C TRP A 190 15.33 2.60 -21.80
N VAL A 191 14.23 2.09 -22.33
CA VAL A 191 14.12 1.71 -23.74
C VAL A 191 14.07 3.03 -24.52
N PHE A 192 15.15 3.37 -25.23
CA PHE A 192 15.17 4.55 -26.10
C PHE A 192 14.14 4.36 -27.23
N ALA A 193 13.64 5.43 -27.84
CA ALA A 193 12.63 5.33 -28.89
C ALA A 193 13.09 4.46 -30.09
N GLU A 194 14.40 4.40 -30.35
CA GLU A 194 15.02 3.53 -31.35
C GLU A 194 14.95 2.04 -30.93
N ASP A 195 15.12 1.75 -29.64
CA ASP A 195 14.96 0.42 -29.07
C ASP A 195 13.49 -0.05 -29.09
N ILE A 196 12.53 0.87 -29.02
CA ILE A 196 11.09 0.53 -29.15
C ILE A 196 10.79 0.06 -30.56
N GLN A 197 11.31 0.73 -31.59
CA GLN A 197 11.11 0.30 -32.97
C GLN A 197 11.80 -1.03 -33.27
N GLN A 198 13.01 -1.24 -32.74
CA GLN A 198 13.69 -2.54 -32.84
C GLN A 198 12.95 -3.64 -32.07
N ALA A 199 12.45 -3.35 -30.87
CA ALA A 199 11.67 -4.31 -30.09
C ALA A 199 10.34 -4.67 -30.76
N LEU A 200 9.66 -3.69 -31.38
CA LEU A 200 8.45 -3.93 -32.18
C LEU A 200 8.75 -4.75 -33.44
N ALA A 201 9.84 -4.45 -34.15
CA ALA A 201 10.27 -5.24 -35.31
C ALA A 201 10.62 -6.68 -34.93
N HIS A 202 11.31 -6.88 -33.81
CA HIS A 202 11.64 -8.21 -33.30
C HIS A 202 10.39 -8.97 -32.80
N ALA A 203 9.42 -8.28 -32.18
CA ALA A 203 8.14 -8.87 -31.79
C ALA A 203 7.30 -9.28 -33.02
N ALA A 204 7.27 -8.45 -34.07
CA ALA A 204 6.59 -8.76 -35.32
C ALA A 204 7.23 -9.98 -36.01
N ALA A 205 8.57 -10.05 -36.08
CA ALA A 205 9.27 -11.19 -36.66
C ALA A 205 8.97 -12.51 -35.92
N ARG A 206 8.89 -12.49 -34.58
CA ARG A 206 8.52 -13.68 -33.78
C ARG A 206 7.08 -14.10 -33.99
N PHE A 207 6.18 -13.15 -34.25
CA PHE A 207 4.78 -13.45 -34.57
C PHE A 207 4.67 -14.15 -35.93
N GLN A 208 5.40 -13.67 -36.94
CA GLN A 208 5.45 -14.27 -38.28
C GLN A 208 5.93 -15.73 -38.25
N ILE A 209 7.05 -16.00 -37.54
CA ILE A 209 7.59 -17.36 -37.40
C ILE A 209 6.56 -18.31 -36.75
N ARG A 210 5.75 -17.80 -35.82
CA ARG A 210 4.72 -18.61 -35.13
C ARG A 210 3.52 -18.90 -36.03
N GLU A 211 3.16 -17.98 -36.93
CA GLU A 211 2.13 -18.24 -37.95
C GLU A 211 2.62 -19.26 -38.99
N ASP A 212 3.85 -19.12 -39.47
CA ASP A 212 4.43 -20.08 -40.43
C ASP A 212 4.49 -21.50 -39.85
N GLN A 213 4.84 -21.63 -38.56
CA GLN A 213 4.80 -22.91 -37.85
C GLN A 213 3.38 -23.48 -37.66
N ARG A 214 2.35 -22.62 -37.58
CA ARG A 214 0.95 -23.07 -37.53
C ARG A 214 0.45 -23.55 -38.89
N VAL A 215 0.87 -22.92 -39.98
CA VAL A 215 0.51 -23.33 -41.34
C VAL A 215 1.26 -24.58 -41.77
N ALA A 216 2.52 -24.73 -41.34
CA ALA A 216 3.35 -25.90 -41.64
C ALA A 216 3.08 -27.13 -40.75
N ALA A 217 2.23 -27.02 -39.73
CA ALA A 217 1.87 -28.16 -38.90
C ALA A 217 1.11 -29.20 -39.76
N PRO A 218 1.69 -30.39 -40.02
CA PRO A 218 1.04 -31.39 -40.83
C PRO A 218 -0.26 -31.81 -40.15
N LYS A 219 -1.38 -31.65 -40.88
CA LYS A 219 -2.65 -32.27 -40.53
C LYS A 219 -2.40 -33.77 -40.46
N HIS A 220 -2.13 -34.28 -39.26
CA HIS A 220 -2.15 -35.72 -39.01
C HIS A 220 -3.56 -36.19 -39.38
N MET A 221 -3.62 -36.83 -40.53
CA MET A 221 -4.75 -37.59 -41.03
C MET A 221 -5.09 -38.61 -39.95
N ALA A 222 -6.11 -38.32 -39.15
CA ALA A 222 -6.79 -39.32 -38.34
C ALA A 222 -7.64 -40.17 -39.30
N GLY A 223 -6.96 -41.06 -40.03
CA GLY A 223 -7.54 -42.27 -40.58
C GLY A 223 -7.33 -43.39 -39.56
N GLY A 224 -8.40 -44.12 -39.27
CA GLY A 224 -8.40 -45.27 -38.36
C GLY A 224 -9.81 -45.44 -37.80
N MET A 225 -10.72 -46.03 -38.57
CA MET A 225 -11.09 -47.45 -38.50
C MET A 225 -11.72 -47.83 -37.16
N GLY A 226 -13.00 -48.18 -37.21
CA GLY A 226 -13.83 -48.65 -36.09
C GLY A 226 -15.28 -48.40 -36.38
#